data_AF-A0A7W0W7Z3-F1
#
_entry.id   AF-A0A7W0W7Z3-F1
#
_cell.length_a   1.000
_cell.length_b   1.000
_cell.length_c   1.000
_cell.angle_alpha   90.00
_cell.angle_beta   90.00
_cell.angle_gamma   90.00
#
_symmetry.space_group_name_H-M   'P 1'
#
loop_
_entity.id
_entity.type
_entity.pdbx_description
1 polymer ?
#
loop_
_entity_poly.entity_id
_entity_poly.type
_entity_poly.pdbx_seq_one_letter_code
_entity_poly.pdbx_strand_id
1 'polypeptide(L)'
;MRFPKLEQVALPATFVALNPGRLHPDGSRYLPLIVLRLTGGTHLGVVDRHHRVDPARAGTAGIVRLIFQLSRIKLQPPGQRRCGMAVPPHEQLGISVMPAACGQIVSVLTWEQHRKLDYASLYTELLIDIGDGTVGLRTTVTGADLTAVIGAEQLQAGDWIELTNSRIDILEFSTQ
;
A
#
# COMPACT_ATOMS: atom_id res chain seq x y z
N MET A 1 -10.70 11.70 -6.68
CA MET A 1 -10.77 10.69 -7.76
C MET A 1 -10.80 9.29 -7.15
N ARG A 2 -11.79 8.47 -7.52
CA ARG A 2 -11.91 7.05 -7.14
C ARG A 2 -10.76 6.25 -7.78
N PHE A 3 -10.32 5.18 -7.15
CA PHE A 3 -9.34 4.27 -7.76
C PHE A 3 -10.01 3.38 -8.80
N PRO A 4 -9.44 3.23 -10.02
CA PRO A 4 -9.97 2.32 -11.01
C PRO A 4 -9.94 0.88 -10.47
N LYS A 5 -10.98 0.09 -10.76
CA LYS A 5 -11.11 -1.31 -10.27
C LYS A 5 -11.08 -1.47 -8.74
N LEU A 6 -11.66 -0.53 -7.99
CA LEU A 6 -11.79 -0.63 -6.53
C LEU A 6 -12.32 -2.00 -6.04
N GLU A 7 -13.30 -2.58 -6.74
CA GLU A 7 -13.87 -3.89 -6.36
C GLU A 7 -12.89 -5.05 -6.49
N GLN A 8 -11.80 -4.88 -7.25
CA GLN A 8 -10.74 -5.88 -7.38
C GLN A 8 -9.61 -5.65 -6.38
N VAL A 9 -9.62 -4.54 -5.63
CA VAL A 9 -8.72 -4.33 -4.49
C VAL A 9 -9.37 -5.03 -3.31
N ALA A 10 -8.86 -6.19 -2.95
CA ALA A 10 -9.45 -7.03 -1.93
C ALA A 10 -8.34 -7.73 -1.15
N LEU A 11 -8.05 -7.19 0.04
CA LEU A 11 -7.12 -7.79 0.97
C LEU A 11 -7.90 -8.33 2.19
N PRO A 12 -8.02 -9.65 2.35
CA PRO A 12 -8.55 -10.26 3.55
C PRO A 12 -7.73 -9.86 4.80
N ALA A 13 -8.42 -9.37 5.82
CA ALA A 13 -7.80 -9.01 7.10
C ALA A 13 -8.80 -9.07 8.25
N THR A 14 -8.28 -9.24 9.47
CA THR A 14 -9.02 -8.98 10.71
C THR A 14 -8.74 -7.54 11.16
N PHE A 15 -9.77 -6.73 11.39
CA PHE A 15 -9.61 -5.47 12.10
C PHE A 15 -9.45 -5.78 13.58
N VAL A 16 -8.22 -5.75 14.09
CA VAL A 16 -7.89 -6.21 15.45
C VAL A 16 -8.30 -5.17 16.49
N ALA A 17 -7.88 -3.93 16.30
CA ALA A 17 -8.09 -2.86 17.29
C ALA A 17 -7.89 -1.48 16.67
N LEU A 18 -8.57 -0.48 17.25
CA LEU A 18 -8.24 0.93 17.05
C LEU A 18 -7.24 1.37 18.13
N ASN A 19 -6.01 1.70 17.73
CA ASN A 19 -5.07 2.36 18.61
C ASN A 19 -5.35 3.88 18.56
N PRO A 20 -5.72 4.54 19.67
CA PRO A 20 -6.10 5.95 19.69
C PRO A 20 -4.94 6.92 19.43
N GLY A 21 -3.71 6.41 19.29
CA GLY A 21 -2.51 7.22 19.13
C GLY A 21 -1.97 7.70 20.49
N ARG A 22 -0.64 7.80 20.56
CA ARG A 22 0.07 8.24 21.78
C ARG A 22 -0.13 9.76 21.99
N LEU A 23 -0.17 10.19 23.25
CA LEU A 23 -0.10 11.60 23.61
C LEU A 23 1.32 12.13 23.37
N HIS A 24 1.43 13.25 22.67
CA HIS A 24 2.64 14.04 22.59
C HIS A 24 2.87 14.81 23.90
N PRO A 25 4.13 15.16 24.23
CA PRO A 25 4.44 15.98 25.40
C PRO A 25 3.76 17.37 25.41
N ASP A 26 3.38 17.88 24.22
CA ASP A 26 2.67 19.16 24.08
C ASP A 26 1.15 19.05 24.30
N GLY A 27 0.62 17.86 24.63
CA GLY A 27 -0.79 17.61 24.86
C GLY A 27 -1.59 17.22 23.60
N SER A 28 -1.00 17.28 22.41
CA SER A 28 -1.61 16.76 21.17
C SER A 28 -1.55 15.22 21.12
N ARG A 29 -2.26 14.58 20.19
CA ARG A 29 -2.20 13.12 19.96
C ARG A 29 -1.70 12.82 18.56
N TYR A 30 -0.89 11.77 18.43
CA TYR A 30 -0.66 11.15 17.14
C TYR A 30 -1.97 10.64 16.56
N LEU A 31 -2.06 10.57 15.22
CA LEU A 31 -3.25 10.09 14.55
C LEU A 31 -3.56 8.64 14.95
N PRO A 32 -4.86 8.29 15.11
CA PRO A 32 -5.25 6.95 15.47
C PRO A 32 -4.91 5.96 14.34
N LEU A 33 -4.60 4.73 14.73
CA LEU A 33 -4.20 3.64 13.84
C LEU A 33 -5.23 2.51 13.91
N ILE A 34 -5.75 2.13 12.74
CA ILE A 34 -6.45 0.87 12.54
C ILE A 34 -5.38 -0.22 12.48
N VAL A 35 -5.45 -1.17 13.41
CA VAL A 35 -4.56 -2.35 13.41
C VAL A 35 -5.26 -3.48 12.69
N LEU A 36 -4.71 -3.86 11.54
CA LEU A 36 -5.17 -4.99 10.74
C LEU A 36 -4.24 -6.18 10.95
N ARG A 37 -4.79 -7.38 11.01
CA ARG A 37 -4.03 -8.63 10.93
C ARG A 37 -4.35 -9.32 9.62
N LEU A 38 -3.33 -9.52 8.80
CA LEU A 38 -3.43 -10.20 7.52
C LEU A 38 -3.54 -11.72 7.73
N THR A 39 -3.92 -12.45 6.68
CA THR A 39 -4.01 -13.92 6.66
C THR A 39 -2.71 -14.60 7.09
N GLY A 40 -1.55 -14.09 6.67
CA GLY A 40 -0.24 -14.56 7.10
C GLY A 40 0.15 -14.22 8.55
N GLY A 41 -0.72 -13.58 9.34
CA GLY A 41 -0.46 -13.19 10.74
C GLY A 41 0.27 -11.85 10.91
N THR A 42 0.77 -11.26 9.82
CA THR A 42 1.39 -9.93 9.80
C THR A 42 0.40 -8.88 10.29
N HIS A 43 0.86 -8.01 11.20
CA HIS A 43 0.07 -6.88 11.68
C HIS A 43 0.45 -5.62 10.91
N LEU A 44 -0.55 -4.87 10.47
CA LEU A 44 -0.41 -3.64 9.71
C LEU A 44 -1.18 -2.52 10.41
N GLY A 45 -0.46 -1.48 10.85
CA GLY A 45 -1.06 -0.25 11.35
C GLY A 45 -1.29 0.74 10.21
N VAL A 46 -2.53 1.17 10.00
CA VAL A 46 -2.90 2.13 8.95
C VAL A 46 -3.67 3.30 9.55
N VAL A 47 -3.30 4.53 9.16
CA VAL A 47 -4.07 5.71 9.54
C VAL A 47 -5.30 5.83 8.64
N ASP A 48 -6.49 5.74 9.23
CA ASP A 48 -7.74 5.96 8.51
C ASP A 48 -8.11 7.45 8.48
N ARG A 49 -7.39 8.22 7.67
CA ARG A 49 -7.55 9.69 7.57
C ARG A 49 -8.92 10.13 7.05
N HIS A 50 -9.66 9.22 6.43
CA HIS A 50 -10.93 9.50 5.78
C HIS A 50 -12.11 8.84 6.49
N HIS A 51 -11.89 8.29 7.69
CA HIS A 51 -12.92 7.65 8.52
C HIS A 51 -13.75 6.60 7.75
N ARG A 52 -13.06 5.76 6.97
CA ARG A 52 -13.66 4.67 6.16
C ARG A 52 -13.96 3.41 6.97
N VAL A 53 -13.39 3.28 8.16
CA VAL A 53 -13.56 2.13 9.03
C VAL A 53 -14.37 2.54 10.24
N ASP A 54 -15.50 1.87 10.45
CA ASP A 54 -16.27 1.98 11.68
C ASP A 54 -15.50 1.32 12.84
N PRO A 55 -15.09 2.08 13.89
CA PRO A 55 -14.38 1.53 15.04
C PRO A 55 -15.12 0.40 15.76
N ALA A 56 -16.45 0.38 15.69
CA ALA A 56 -17.26 -0.67 16.31
C ALA A 56 -17.06 -2.06 15.67
N ARG A 57 -16.41 -2.12 14.50
CA ARG A 57 -16.08 -3.37 13.79
C ARG A 57 -14.78 -4.02 14.29
N ALA A 58 -14.12 -3.47 15.31
CA ALA A 58 -12.94 -4.10 15.89
C ALA A 58 -13.26 -5.53 16.37
N GLY A 59 -12.36 -6.46 16.11
CA GLY A 59 -12.52 -7.89 16.31
C GLY A 59 -13.09 -8.66 15.10
N THR A 60 -13.55 -7.98 14.04
CA THR A 60 -14.18 -8.66 12.89
C THR A 60 -13.20 -8.94 11.74
N ALA A 61 -13.43 -10.04 11.04
CA ALA A 61 -12.78 -10.35 9.77
C ALA A 61 -13.54 -9.71 8.60
N GLY A 62 -12.82 -9.35 7.55
CA GLY A 62 -13.41 -8.73 6.38
C GLY A 62 -12.41 -8.53 5.26
N ILE A 63 -12.86 -7.77 4.25
CA ILE A 63 -12.02 -7.30 3.16
C ILE A 63 -11.70 -5.83 3.40
N VAL A 64 -10.40 -5.51 3.47
CA VAL A 64 -9.91 -4.15 3.46
C VAL A 64 -9.43 -3.76 2.07
N ARG A 65 -9.84 -2.59 1.59
CA ARG A 65 -9.44 -2.05 0.29
C ARG A 65 -8.33 -1.02 0.50
N LEU A 66 -7.08 -1.44 0.34
CA LEU A 66 -5.90 -0.59 0.59
C LEU A 66 -5.32 -0.01 -0.70
N ILE A 67 -4.91 1.25 -0.63
CA ILE A 67 -4.09 1.88 -1.67
C ILE A 67 -2.77 2.35 -1.11
N PHE A 68 -1.72 1.90 -1.76
CA PHE A 68 -0.35 2.35 -1.60
C PHE A 68 -0.16 3.63 -2.41
N GLN A 69 0.40 4.64 -1.75
CA GLN A 69 0.65 5.97 -2.30
C GLN A 69 2.06 6.40 -1.98
N LEU A 70 2.60 7.32 -2.80
CA LEU A 70 3.94 7.88 -2.65
C LEU A 70 5.04 6.80 -2.64
N SER A 71 4.71 5.59 -3.10
CA SER A 71 5.62 4.47 -3.14
C SER A 71 6.69 4.69 -4.19
N ARG A 72 7.90 4.22 -3.88
CA ARG A 72 8.88 3.86 -4.90
C ARG A 72 8.51 2.49 -5.46
N ILE A 73 8.70 2.31 -6.75
CA ILE A 73 8.46 1.06 -7.46
C ILE A 73 9.79 0.56 -8.00
N LYS A 74 10.07 -0.73 -7.83
CA LYS A 74 11.22 -1.38 -8.45
C LYS A 74 10.84 -2.76 -8.98
N LEU A 75 11.28 -3.10 -10.17
CA LEU A 75 11.12 -4.43 -10.75
C LEU A 75 11.98 -5.44 -9.97
N GLN A 76 11.37 -6.56 -9.58
CA GLN A 76 12.05 -7.68 -8.96
C GLN A 76 12.71 -8.57 -10.03
N PRO A 77 14.00 -8.88 -9.92
CA PRO A 77 14.65 -9.79 -10.87
C PRO A 77 14.12 -11.22 -10.69
N PRO A 78 14.12 -12.06 -11.75
CA PRO A 78 13.51 -13.40 -11.72
C PRO A 78 13.90 -14.30 -10.54
N GLY A 79 15.16 -14.27 -10.09
CA GLY A 79 15.66 -15.08 -8.98
C GLY A 79 15.37 -14.53 -7.57
N GLN A 80 14.72 -13.37 -7.45
CA GLN A 80 14.43 -12.72 -6.16
C GLN A 80 12.95 -12.40 -5.98
N ARG A 81 12.08 -12.96 -6.83
CA ARG A 81 10.64 -12.74 -6.80
C ARG A 81 10.05 -13.20 -5.47
N ARG A 82 9.38 -12.28 -4.79
CA ARG A 82 8.72 -12.47 -3.49
C ARG A 82 7.33 -11.85 -3.54
N CYS A 83 6.46 -12.38 -2.69
CA CYS A 83 5.15 -11.82 -2.39
C CYS A 83 5.04 -11.52 -0.89
N GLY A 84 4.08 -10.69 -0.52
CA GLY A 84 3.74 -10.38 0.86
C GLY A 84 4.17 -8.98 1.29
N MET A 85 3.72 -8.60 2.48
CA MET A 85 4.12 -7.35 3.13
C MET A 85 5.27 -7.58 4.09
N ALA A 86 6.28 -6.71 4.00
CA ALA A 86 7.31 -6.58 5.01
C ALA A 86 6.97 -5.36 5.88
N VAL A 87 6.38 -5.63 7.05
CA VAL A 87 6.06 -4.63 8.06
C VAL A 87 7.11 -4.71 9.17
N PRO A 88 7.60 -3.57 9.69
CA PRO A 88 8.45 -3.58 10.87
C PRO A 88 7.79 -4.29 12.07
N PRO A 89 8.58 -4.84 13.02
CA PRO A 89 8.05 -5.59 14.15
C PRO A 89 6.97 -4.84 14.95
N HIS A 90 6.04 -5.61 15.52
CA HIS A 90 4.81 -5.14 16.21
C HIS A 90 5.06 -4.04 17.27
N GLU A 91 6.22 -4.04 17.92
CA GLU A 91 6.61 -3.04 18.93
C GLU A 91 6.65 -1.59 18.39
N GLN A 92 6.67 -1.42 17.06
CA GLN A 92 6.65 -0.12 16.39
C GLN A 92 5.26 0.33 15.89
N LEU A 93 4.20 -0.46 16.09
CA LEU A 93 2.84 -0.15 15.62
C LEU A 93 2.16 1.03 16.33
N GLY A 94 2.87 1.73 17.22
CA GLY A 94 2.47 3.04 17.75
C GLY A 94 2.77 4.21 16.81
N ILE A 95 3.44 3.96 15.68
CA ILE A 95 3.84 4.97 14.68
C ILE A 95 3.36 4.48 13.31
N SER A 96 2.93 5.41 12.45
CA SER A 96 2.59 5.11 11.05
C SER A 96 3.78 4.44 10.37
N VAL A 97 3.70 3.13 10.15
CA VAL A 97 4.74 2.38 9.44
C VAL A 97 4.64 2.65 7.93
N MET A 98 5.78 2.70 7.27
CA MET A 98 5.88 2.76 5.80
C MET A 98 6.27 1.36 5.31
N PRO A 99 5.33 0.41 5.21
CA PRO A 99 5.68 -0.97 4.89
C PRO A 99 6.21 -1.08 3.47
N ALA A 100 7.05 -2.09 3.27
CA ALA A 100 7.32 -2.58 1.94
C ALA A 100 6.31 -3.66 1.56
N ALA A 101 5.98 -3.75 0.29
CA ALA A 101 5.12 -4.80 -0.24
C ALA A 101 5.72 -5.34 -1.54
N CYS A 102 5.76 -6.66 -1.67
CA CYS A 102 6.22 -7.34 -2.87
C CYS A 102 5.06 -8.10 -3.48
N GLY A 103 4.97 -8.11 -4.81
CA GLY A 103 3.88 -8.80 -5.48
C GLY A 103 4.00 -8.79 -7.00
N GLN A 104 3.03 -9.41 -7.64
CA GLN A 104 2.90 -9.45 -9.09
C GLN A 104 1.83 -8.45 -9.55
N ILE A 105 2.11 -7.72 -10.63
CA ILE A 105 1.15 -6.82 -11.25
C ILE A 105 0.05 -7.66 -11.89
N VAL A 106 -1.17 -7.48 -11.43
CA VAL A 106 -2.37 -8.06 -12.04
C VAL A 106 -2.82 -7.21 -13.22
N SER A 107 -2.77 -5.88 -13.06
CA SER A 107 -3.21 -4.95 -14.10
C SER A 107 -2.47 -3.62 -13.97
N VAL A 108 -1.99 -3.11 -15.10
CA VAL A 108 -1.61 -1.70 -15.25
C VAL A 108 -2.88 -0.94 -15.61
N LEU A 109 -3.28 0.00 -14.77
CA LEU A 109 -4.53 0.77 -14.95
C LEU A 109 -4.23 2.09 -15.65
N THR A 110 -3.13 2.73 -15.26
CA THR A 110 -2.66 4.00 -15.82
C THR A 110 -1.15 3.96 -15.94
N TRP A 111 -0.62 4.47 -17.06
CA TRP A 111 0.81 4.65 -17.31
C TRP A 111 1.03 5.94 -18.12
N GLU A 112 1.28 7.04 -17.42
CA GLU A 112 1.37 8.37 -18.02
C GLU A 112 2.75 8.98 -17.77
N GLN A 113 3.59 8.91 -18.79
CA GLN A 113 4.94 9.46 -18.74
C GLN A 113 4.98 10.86 -19.33
N HIS A 114 5.62 11.77 -18.60
CA HIS A 114 5.87 13.14 -19.01
C HIS A 114 7.37 13.41 -18.91
N ARG A 115 7.96 13.96 -19.97
CA ARG A 115 9.38 14.32 -20.01
C ARG A 115 9.54 15.83 -20.03
N LYS A 116 10.38 16.36 -19.14
CA LYS A 116 10.90 17.73 -19.17
C LYS A 116 12.40 17.67 -19.49
N LEU A 117 13.00 18.84 -19.77
CA LEU A 117 14.42 18.94 -20.18
C LEU A 117 15.36 18.20 -19.22
N ASP A 118 15.16 18.32 -17.90
CA ASP A 118 16.11 17.81 -16.91
C ASP A 118 15.64 16.57 -16.13
N TYR A 119 14.37 16.18 -16.28
CA TYR A 119 13.81 14.99 -15.61
C TYR A 119 12.54 14.48 -16.29
N ALA A 120 12.23 13.21 -16.04
CA ALA A 120 10.96 12.60 -16.38
C ALA A 120 10.12 12.33 -15.12
N SER A 121 8.81 12.30 -15.30
CA SER A 121 7.83 11.90 -14.31
C SER A 121 6.89 10.86 -14.89
N LEU A 122 6.56 9.84 -14.11
CA LEU A 122 5.58 8.82 -14.43
C LEU A 122 4.48 8.87 -13.38
N TYR A 123 3.24 9.11 -13.79
CA TYR A 123 2.07 8.78 -13.00
C TYR A 123 1.62 7.37 -13.35
N THR A 124 1.40 6.51 -12.35
CA THR A 124 0.92 5.16 -12.58
C THR A 124 -0.05 4.69 -11.51
N GLU A 125 -1.01 3.88 -11.96
CA GLU A 125 -1.95 3.16 -11.11
C GLU A 125 -1.87 1.67 -11.44
N LEU A 126 -1.65 0.83 -10.43
CA LEU A 126 -1.48 -0.61 -10.59
C LEU A 126 -2.40 -1.38 -9.63
N LEU A 127 -2.90 -2.52 -10.09
CA LEU A 127 -3.46 -3.56 -9.22
C LEU A 127 -2.40 -4.64 -9.02
N ILE A 128 -2.10 -4.98 -7.78
CA ILE A 128 -0.97 -5.85 -7.42
C ILE A 128 -1.49 -6.97 -6.53
N ASP A 129 -1.17 -8.21 -6.88
CA ASP A 129 -1.37 -9.38 -6.04
C ASP A 129 -0.13 -9.57 -5.16
N ILE A 130 -0.32 -9.50 -3.84
CA ILE A 130 0.74 -9.67 -2.85
C ILE A 130 0.70 -11.06 -2.20
N GLY A 131 0.00 -12.03 -2.80
CA GLY A 131 -0.11 -13.42 -2.36
C GLY A 131 -1.21 -13.67 -1.33
N ASP A 132 -1.41 -12.73 -0.40
CA ASP A 132 -2.51 -12.75 0.59
C ASP A 132 -3.80 -12.11 0.06
N GLY A 133 -3.76 -11.50 -1.13
CA GLY A 133 -4.84 -10.71 -1.70
C GLY A 133 -4.27 -9.58 -2.56
N THR A 134 -5.15 -8.68 -2.98
CA THR A 134 -4.79 -7.60 -3.91
C THR A 134 -4.80 -6.23 -3.24
N VAL A 135 -3.83 -5.40 -3.63
CA VAL A 135 -3.72 -4.00 -3.20
C VAL A 135 -3.67 -3.08 -4.42
N GLY A 136 -4.17 -1.85 -4.26
CA GLY A 136 -3.99 -0.81 -5.26
C GLY A 136 -2.71 -0.04 -5.03
N LEU A 137 -2.10 0.46 -6.11
CA LEU A 137 -1.03 1.45 -6.07
C LEU A 137 -1.47 2.67 -6.86
N ARG A 138 -1.24 3.87 -6.33
CA ARG A 138 -1.30 5.14 -7.06
C ARG A 138 -0.09 5.97 -6.68
N THR A 139 0.83 6.19 -7.61
CA THR A 139 2.04 6.97 -7.31
C THR A 139 2.54 7.76 -8.51
N THR A 140 3.35 8.77 -8.21
CA THR A 140 4.14 9.50 -9.19
C THR A 140 5.61 9.25 -8.90
N VAL A 141 6.32 8.68 -9.87
CA VAL A 141 7.77 8.47 -9.82
C VAL A 141 8.45 9.56 -10.64
N THR A 142 9.55 10.12 -10.15
CA THR A 142 10.35 11.10 -10.89
C THR A 142 11.81 10.67 -10.92
N GLY A 143 12.52 11.05 -11.98
CA GLY A 143 13.95 10.75 -12.12
C GLY A 143 14.52 11.23 -13.46
N ALA A 144 15.85 11.31 -13.54
CA ALA A 144 16.54 11.60 -14.80
C ALA A 144 16.35 10.47 -15.83
N ASP A 145 16.37 9.23 -15.36
CA ASP A 145 16.09 8.01 -16.13
C ASP A 145 15.12 7.12 -15.35
N LEU A 146 13.86 7.08 -15.79
CA LEU A 146 12.83 6.27 -15.14
C LEU A 146 13.06 4.77 -15.35
N THR A 147 13.65 4.38 -16.48
CA THR A 147 13.96 2.97 -16.76
C THR A 147 15.01 2.46 -15.78
N ALA A 148 16.03 3.27 -15.47
CA ALA A 148 17.01 2.92 -14.45
C ALA A 148 16.41 2.89 -13.03
N VAL A 149 15.49 3.80 -12.71
CA VAL A 149 14.84 3.88 -11.39
C VAL A 149 13.90 2.68 -11.15
N ILE A 150 13.06 2.35 -12.14
CA ILE A 150 12.03 1.31 -12.04
C ILE A 150 12.61 -0.07 -12.39
N GLY A 151 13.56 -0.13 -13.32
CA GLY A 151 14.10 -1.36 -13.90
C GLY A 151 13.39 -1.81 -15.19
N ALA A 152 12.47 -1.00 -15.73
CA ALA A 152 11.76 -1.26 -16.97
C ALA A 152 11.29 0.06 -17.62
N GLU A 153 11.22 0.09 -18.95
CA GLU A 153 10.63 1.23 -19.69
C GLU A 153 9.13 1.34 -19.45
N GLN A 154 8.45 0.19 -19.39
CA GLN A 154 7.03 0.08 -19.09
C GLN A 154 6.76 -1.22 -18.33
N LEU A 155 6.07 -1.12 -17.19
CA LEU A 155 5.61 -2.29 -16.46
C LEU A 155 4.40 -2.92 -17.16
N GLN A 156 4.26 -4.24 -17.02
CA GLN A 156 3.19 -5.03 -17.61
C GLN A 156 2.50 -5.91 -16.57
N ALA A 157 1.31 -6.39 -16.91
CA ALA A 157 0.71 -7.48 -16.13
C ALA A 157 1.63 -8.71 -16.15
N GLY A 158 1.81 -9.34 -15.00
CA GLY A 158 2.74 -10.46 -14.81
C GLY A 158 4.12 -10.05 -14.29
N ASP A 159 4.50 -8.76 -14.37
CA ASP A 159 5.75 -8.28 -13.78
C ASP A 159 5.72 -8.35 -12.25
N TRP A 160 6.87 -8.64 -11.67
CA TRP A 160 7.04 -8.70 -10.21
C TRP A 160 7.69 -7.41 -9.74
N ILE A 161 7.10 -6.76 -8.75
CA ILE A 161 7.56 -5.46 -8.26
C ILE A 161 7.65 -5.42 -6.74
N GLU A 162 8.54 -4.56 -6.27
CA GLU A 162 8.67 -4.15 -4.87
C GLU A 162 8.20 -2.71 -4.75
N LEU A 163 7.33 -2.48 -3.77
CA LEU A 163 6.89 -1.17 -3.31
C LEU A 163 7.62 -0.83 -2.01
N THR A 164 8.24 0.33 -1.94
CA THR A 164 8.85 0.82 -0.69
C THR A 164 8.44 2.26 -0.42
N ASN A 165 8.64 2.70 0.83
CA ASN A 165 8.32 4.05 1.28
C ASN A 165 6.84 4.42 1.03
N SER A 166 5.97 3.44 1.23
CA SER A 166 4.55 3.56 0.91
C SER A 166 3.80 4.20 2.05
N ARG A 167 2.99 5.20 1.73
CA ARG A 167 1.87 5.61 2.56
C ARG A 167 0.66 4.76 2.16
N ILE A 168 -0.10 4.28 3.14
CA ILE A 168 -1.31 3.50 2.87
C ILE A 168 -2.53 4.33 3.26
N ASP A 169 -3.50 4.41 2.36
CA ASP A 169 -4.84 4.91 2.63
C ASP A 169 -5.84 3.72 2.58
N ILE A 170 -6.78 3.69 3.52
CA ILE A 170 -7.93 2.77 3.47
C ILE A 170 -9.00 3.43 2.61
N LEU A 171 -9.50 2.71 1.61
CA LEU A 171 -10.66 3.13 0.83
C LEU A 171 -11.97 2.62 1.42
N GLU A 172 -11.95 1.41 1.95
CA GLU A 172 -13.11 0.75 2.54
C GLU A 172 -12.69 -0.42 3.43
N PHE A 173 -13.49 -0.72 4.45
CA PHE A 173 -13.48 -1.99 5.15
C PHE A 173 -14.90 -2.58 5.17
N SER A 174 -15.07 -3.75 4.55
CA SER A 174 -16.34 -4.47 4.48
C SER A 174 -16.21 -5.78 5.24
N THR A 175 -17.10 -6.02 6.20
CA THR A 175 -17.20 -7.30 6.90
C THR A 175 -17.73 -8.35 5.95
N GLN A 176 -17.21 -9.58 6.05
CA GLN A 176 -17.81 -10.74 5.38
C GLN A 176 -19.06 -11.19 6.12
#